data_AF-A0A8T4G703-F1
#
_entry.id   AF-A0A8T4G703-F1
#
_cell.length_a   1.000
_cell.length_b   1.000
_cell.length_c   1.000
_cell.angle_alpha   90.00
_cell.angle_beta   90.00
_cell.angle_gamma   90.00
#
_symmetry.space_group_name_H-M   'P 1'
#
loop_
_entity.id
_entity.type
_entity.pdbx_description
1 polymer ?
#
loop_
_entity_poly.entity_id
_entity_poly.type
_entity_poly.pdbx_seq_one_letter_code
_entity_poly.pdbx_strand_id
1 'polypeptide(L)'
;MDYSQLAEKFIKEMYAKYMKRVNKPGNTPQPWYDFPREQLLSRLFEEIEELRGAVDKGDDENLKDELLDVANFCMYLWGKLTYLG
;
A
#
# COMPACT_ATOMS: atom_id res chain seq x y z
N MET A 1 23.53 -2.61 3.40
CA MET A 1 22.52 -1.73 2.76
C MET A 1 22.16 -0.69 3.78
N ASP A 2 22.42 0.58 3.49
CA ASP A 2 21.99 1.68 4.36
C ASP A 2 20.50 2.02 4.16
N TYR A 3 19.99 2.97 4.93
CA TYR A 3 18.59 3.39 4.86
C TYR A 3 18.20 3.87 3.46
N SER A 4 19.04 4.70 2.83
CA SER A 4 18.77 5.27 1.51
C SER A 4 18.69 4.18 0.44
N GLN A 5 19.63 3.24 0.46
CA GLN A 5 19.66 2.10 -0.47
C GLN A 5 18.47 1.16 -0.26
N LEU A 6 18.04 0.96 0.98
CA LEU A 6 16.86 0.16 1.30
C LEU A 6 15.57 0.86 0.83
N ALA A 7 15.43 2.15 1.15
CA ALA A 7 14.28 2.97 0.77
C ALA A 7 14.14 3.06 -0.75
N GLU A 8 15.23 3.24 -1.49
CA GLU A 8 15.20 3.29 -2.96
C GLU A 8 14.60 1.99 -3.55
N LYS A 9 15.02 0.83 -3.04
CA LYS A 9 14.47 -0.45 -3.46
C LYS A 9 13.01 -0.59 -3.07
N PHE A 10 12.67 -0.25 -1.83
CA PHE A 10 11.31 -0.37 -1.31
C PHE A 10 10.31 0.50 -2.08
N ILE A 11 10.68 1.75 -2.38
CA ILE A 11 9.84 2.67 -3.16
C ILE A 11 9.61 2.15 -4.58
N LYS A 12 10.62 1.56 -5.22
CA LYS A 12 10.48 0.94 -6.55
C LYS A 12 9.49 -0.23 -6.51
N GLU A 13 9.58 -1.09 -5.48
CA GLU A 13 8.66 -2.21 -5.31
C GLU A 13 7.23 -1.74 -4.99
N MET A 14 7.06 -0.71 -4.15
CA MET A 14 5.76 -0.09 -3.88
C MET A 14 5.11 0.39 -5.18
N TYR A 15 5.87 1.08 -6.04
CA TYR A 15 5.40 1.55 -7.34
C TYR A 15 5.07 0.38 -8.28
N ALA A 16 5.90 -0.66 -8.33
CA ALA A 16 5.62 -1.85 -9.13
C ALA A 16 4.31 -2.54 -8.70
N LYS A 17 4.07 -2.66 -7.39
CA LYS A 17 2.83 -3.21 -6.83
C LYS A 17 1.61 -2.34 -7.16
N TYR A 18 1.74 -1.01 -7.03
CA TYR A 18 0.71 -0.06 -7.47
C TYR A 18 0.34 -0.26 -8.94
N MET A 19 1.34 -0.35 -9.83
CA MET A 19 1.10 -0.55 -11.28
C MET A 19 0.38 -1.87 -11.58
N LYS A 20 0.59 -2.93 -10.79
CA LYS A 20 -0.15 -4.20 -10.91
C LYS A 20 -1.61 -4.08 -10.47
N ARG A 21 -1.94 -3.16 -9.56
CA ARG A 21 -3.29 -3.01 -8.99
C ARG A 21 -4.12 -1.92 -9.66
N VAL A 22 -3.51 -0.88 -10.22
CA VAL A 22 -4.21 0.34 -10.68
C VAL A 22 -5.35 0.08 -11.67
N ASN A 23 -5.20 -0.92 -12.55
CA ASN A 23 -6.21 -1.26 -13.56
C ASN A 23 -7.25 -2.27 -13.10
N LYS A 24 -7.15 -2.79 -11.86
CA LYS A 24 -8.15 -3.74 -11.34
C LYS A 24 -9.46 -3.00 -11.01
N PRO A 25 -10.63 -3.64 -11.21
CA PRO A 25 -11.92 -3.06 -10.85
C PRO A 25 -11.94 -2.58 -9.39
N GLY A 26 -12.53 -1.40 -9.16
CA GLY A 26 -12.59 -0.79 -7.82
C GLY A 26 -11.34 0.01 -7.42
N ASN A 27 -10.29 0.03 -8.24
CA ASN A 27 -9.13 0.91 -8.07
C ASN A 27 -9.20 2.13 -8.99
N THR A 28 -8.37 3.12 -8.69
CA THR A 28 -8.24 4.36 -9.47
C THR A 28 -6.75 4.72 -9.59
N PRO A 29 -6.33 5.47 -10.64
CA PRO A 29 -4.95 5.96 -10.78
C PRO A 29 -4.48 6.90 -9.68
N GLN A 30 -5.38 7.59 -8.98
CA GLN A 30 -5.00 8.57 -7.95
C GLN A 30 -5.81 8.36 -6.67
N PRO A 31 -5.64 7.23 -5.95
CA PRO A 31 -6.46 6.90 -4.79
C PRO A 31 -6.38 7.95 -3.68
N TRP A 32 -5.22 8.59 -3.49
CA TRP A 32 -5.04 9.70 -2.56
C TRP A 32 -5.85 10.96 -2.92
N TYR A 33 -6.31 11.10 -4.17
CA TYR A 33 -7.18 12.19 -4.61
C TYR A 33 -8.65 11.77 -4.63
N ASP A 34 -8.93 10.64 -5.30
CA ASP A 34 -10.29 10.22 -5.64
C ASP A 34 -11.07 9.62 -4.45
N PHE A 35 -10.41 8.92 -3.54
CA PHE A 35 -11.10 8.26 -2.43
C PHE A 35 -11.28 9.20 -1.22
N PRO A 36 -12.42 9.12 -0.51
CA PRO A 36 -12.59 9.78 0.78
C PRO A 36 -11.67 9.15 1.83
N ARG A 37 -11.33 9.93 2.88
CA ARG A 37 -10.40 9.50 3.93
C ARG A 37 -10.87 8.23 4.65
N GLU A 38 -12.18 8.08 4.85
CA GLU A 38 -12.80 6.93 5.49
C GLU A 38 -12.61 5.66 4.66
N GLN A 39 -12.72 5.77 3.32
CA GLN A 39 -12.46 4.65 2.42
C GLN A 39 -10.98 4.28 2.40
N LEU A 40 -10.07 5.26 2.35
CA LEU A 40 -8.63 4.99 2.43
C LEU A 40 -8.25 4.31 3.74
N LEU A 41 -8.84 4.72 4.86
CA LEU A 41 -8.63 4.10 6.17
C LEU A 41 -9.16 2.66 6.19
N SER A 42 -10.38 2.42 5.69
CA SER A 42 -10.95 1.06 5.60
C SER A 42 -10.04 0.13 4.78
N ARG A 43 -9.58 0.60 3.61
CA ARG A 43 -8.68 -0.16 2.75
C ARG A 43 -7.34 -0.44 3.42
N LEU A 44 -6.78 0.53 4.14
CA LEU A 44 -5.56 0.30 4.94
C LEU A 44 -5.74 -0.84 5.95
N PHE A 45 -6.88 -0.87 6.66
CA PHE A 45 -7.17 -1.97 7.59
C PHE A 45 -7.36 -3.32 6.88
N GLU A 46 -7.97 -3.35 5.69
CA GLU A 46 -8.05 -4.57 4.87
C GLU A 46 -6.66 -5.14 4.58
N GLU A 47 -5.72 -4.33 4.09
CA GLU A 47 -4.36 -4.80 3.78
C GLU A 47 -3.58 -5.21 5.06
N ILE A 48 -3.86 -4.61 6.22
CA ILE A 48 -3.28 -5.03 7.51
C ILE A 48 -3.78 -6.42 7.92
N GLU A 49 -5.07 -6.72 7.71
CA GLU A 49 -5.60 -8.06 7.98
C GLU A 49 -5.07 -9.10 6.97
N GLU A 50 -4.87 -8.73 5.71
CA GLU A 50 -4.20 -9.58 4.70
C GLU A 50 -2.75 -9.87 5.11
N LEU A 51 -2.00 -8.84 5.54
CA LEU A 51 -0.64 -8.98 6.08
C LEU A 51 -0.59 -9.93 7.27
N ARG A 52 -1.50 -9.77 8.23
CA ARG A 52 -1.62 -10.67 9.38
C ARG A 52 -1.91 -12.10 8.94
N GLY A 53 -2.82 -12.28 7.98
CA GLY A 53 -3.13 -13.58 7.40
C GLY A 53 -1.92 -14.25 6.74
N ALA A 54 -1.02 -13.49 6.12
CA ALA A 54 0.23 -14.02 5.56
C ALA A 54 1.21 -14.48 6.65
N VAL A 55 1.34 -13.74 7.76
CA VAL A 55 2.12 -14.13 8.94
C VAL A 55 1.61 -15.45 9.51
N ASP A 56 0.29 -15.54 9.74
CA ASP A 56 -0.33 -16.71 10.36
C ASP A 56 -0.16 -17.99 9.52
N LYS A 57 -0.06 -17.84 8.20
CA LYS A 57 0.16 -18.94 7.24
C LYS A 57 1.64 -19.29 7.03
N GLY A 58 2.58 -18.48 7.53
CA GLY A 58 4.01 -18.62 7.24
C GLY A 58 4.35 -18.44 5.76
N ASP A 59 3.55 -17.64 5.03
CA ASP A 59 3.74 -17.38 3.60
C ASP A 59 4.63 -16.15 3.41
N ASP A 60 5.94 -16.35 3.50
CA ASP A 60 6.94 -15.27 3.41
C ASP A 60 6.95 -14.55 2.04
N GLU A 61 6.51 -15.22 0.96
CA GLU A 61 6.38 -14.58 -0.35
C GLU A 61 5.19 -13.62 -0.35
N ASN A 62 4.01 -14.09 0.10
CA ASN A 62 2.84 -13.22 0.21
C ASN A 62 3.04 -12.11 1.24
N LEU A 63 3.73 -12.39 2.35
CA LEU A 63 4.01 -11.42 3.41
C LEU A 63 4.72 -10.18 2.89
N LYS A 64 5.71 -10.34 2.00
CA LYS A 64 6.41 -9.21 1.37
C LYS A 64 5.48 -8.39 0.49
N ASP A 65 4.59 -9.04 -0.21
CA ASP A 65 3.61 -8.40 -1.08
C ASP A 65 2.59 -7.58 -0.27
N GLU A 66 2.09 -8.09 0.85
CA GLU A 66 1.14 -7.36 1.71
C GLU A 66 1.82 -6.18 2.43
N LEU A 67 3.11 -6.29 2.79
CA LEU A 67 3.86 -5.15 3.34
C LEU A 67 3.90 -3.96 2.37
N LEU A 68 3.99 -4.22 1.07
CA LEU A 68 3.98 -3.17 0.04
C LEU A 68 2.59 -2.52 -0.08
N ASP A 69 1.53 -3.32 0.03
CA ASP A 69 0.17 -2.79 -0.03
C ASP A 69 -0.17 -1.94 1.21
N VAL A 70 0.18 -2.40 2.41
CA VAL A 70 0.05 -1.60 3.64
C VAL A 70 0.83 -0.29 3.52
N ALA A 71 2.08 -0.32 3.04
CA ALA A 71 2.87 0.90 2.85
C ALA A 71 2.25 1.85 1.81
N ASN A 72 1.71 1.32 0.71
CA ASN A 72 1.02 2.10 -0.31
C ASN A 72 -0.22 2.79 0.26
N PHE A 73 -1.08 2.08 1.00
CA PHE A 73 -2.27 2.70 1.60
C PHE A 73 -1.94 3.69 2.72
N CYS A 74 -0.86 3.48 3.48
CA CYS A 74 -0.30 4.50 4.37
C CYS A 74 0.08 5.78 3.59
N MET A 75 0.80 5.62 2.47
CA MET A 75 1.20 6.75 1.61
C MET A 75 -0.02 7.46 1.02
N TYR A 76 -1.05 6.72 0.60
CA TYR A 76 -2.25 7.31 0.00
C TYR A 76 -3.05 8.13 1.01
N LEU A 77 -3.26 7.59 2.21
CA LEU A 77 -3.95 8.31 3.29
C LEU A 77 -3.14 9.52 3.75
N TRP A 78 -1.82 9.37 3.91
CA TRP A 78 -0.94 10.49 4.24
C TRP A 78 -1.00 11.59 3.16
N GLY A 79 -0.98 11.20 1.89
CA GLY A 79 -1.11 12.13 0.75
C GLY A 79 -2.45 12.88 0.76
N LYS A 80 -3.56 12.17 1.02
CA LYS A 80 -4.91 12.77 1.17
C LYS A 80 -4.92 13.85 2.27
N LEU A 81 -4.31 13.55 3.42
CA LEU A 81 -4.30 14.46 4.57
C LEU A 81 -3.33 15.64 4.41
N THR A 82 -2.26 15.47 3.63
CA THR A 82 -1.20 16.48 3.52
C THR A 82 -1.45 17.49 2.40
N TYR A 83 -1.96 17.03 1.25
CA TYR A 83 -2.05 17.85 0.05
C TYR A 83 -3.49 18.27 -0.31
N LEU A 84 -4.50 17.69 0.34
CA LEU A 84 -5.91 17.93 0.07
C LEU A 84 -6.73 18.18 1.35
N GLY A 85 -6.07 18.24 2.51
CA GLY A 85 -6.63 18.54 3.82
C GLY A 85 -6.47 20.00 4.22
#